data_AF-A0A6N2XHT4-F1
#
_entry.id   AF-A0A6N2XHT4-F1
#
_cell.length_a   1.000
_cell.length_b   1.000
_cell.length_c   1.000
_cell.angle_alpha   90.00
_cell.angle_beta   90.00
_cell.angle_gamma   90.00
#
_symmetry.space_group_name_H-M   'P 1'
#
loop_
_entity.id
_entity.type
_entity.pdbx_description
1 polymer ?
#
loop_
_entity_poly.entity_id
_entity_poly.type
_entity_poly.pdbx_seq_one_letter_code
_entity_poly.pdbx_strand_id
1 'polypeptide(L)' 'MVKGSNNYKKQRNKVAKLHAHVAQQRKDFLHKESRKIANSWDMVVVEDIDMKAMSQGLQLGKNLMDNGFGTLRNYLR' A
#
# COMPACT_ATOMS: atom_id res chain seq x y z
N MET A 1 -0.64 -30.17 -0.67
CA MET A 1 -1.16 -29.97 0.71
C MET A 1 -2.68 -29.90 0.65
N VAL A 2 -3.39 -30.61 1.52
CA VAL A 2 -4.86 -30.66 1.51
C VAL A 2 -5.42 -29.40 2.20
N LYS A 3 -6.33 -28.68 1.53
CA LYS A 3 -7.00 -27.49 2.07
C LYS A 3 -7.72 -27.89 3.37
N GLY A 4 -7.48 -27.13 4.45
CA GLY A 4 -8.05 -27.42 5.78
C GLY A 4 -7.19 -28.31 6.69
N SER A 5 -6.18 -29.01 6.17
CA SER A 5 -5.23 -29.76 7.00
C SER A 5 -4.43 -28.86 7.95
N ASN A 6 -3.87 -29.44 9.02
CA ASN A 6 -3.04 -28.69 9.98
C ASN A 6 -1.81 -28.04 9.31
N ASN A 7 -1.20 -28.72 8.33
CA ASN A 7 -0.08 -28.17 7.57
C ASN A 7 -0.51 -26.99 6.69
N TYR A 8 -1.71 -27.05 6.08
CA TYR A 8 -2.27 -25.95 5.32
C TYR A 8 -2.50 -24.71 6.19
N LYS A 9 -3.06 -24.89 7.39
CA LYS A 9 -3.24 -23.79 8.36
C LYS A 9 -1.90 -23.14 8.74
N LYS A 10 -0.86 -23.94 9.01
CA LYS A 10 0.49 -23.45 9.32
C LYS A 10 1.08 -22.61 8.18
N GLN A 11 1.01 -23.10 6.94
CA GLN A 11 1.53 -22.36 5.79
C GLN A 11 0.75 -21.08 5.51
N ARG A 12 -0.59 -21.12 5.59
CA ARG A 12 -1.45 -19.94 5.44
C ARG A 12 -1.07 -18.83 6.43
N ASN A 13 -0.84 -19.19 7.70
CA ASN A 13 -0.42 -18.22 8.72
C ASN A 13 0.97 -17.64 8.41
N LYS A 14 1.91 -18.45 7.91
CA LYS A 14 3.23 -17.96 7.49
C LYS A 14 3.14 -16.94 6.35
N VAL A 15 2.33 -17.24 5.34
CA VAL A 15 2.06 -16.35 4.20
C VAL A 15 1.39 -15.05 4.67
N ALA A 16 0.38 -15.15 5.54
CA ALA A 16 -0.28 -13.97 6.11
C ALA A 16 0.69 -13.06 6.88
N LYS A 17 1.61 -13.63 7.67
CA LYS A 17 2.64 -12.86 8.38
C LYS A 17 3.57 -12.12 7.41
N LEU A 18 3.99 -12.76 6.32
CA LEU A 18 4.83 -12.12 5.30
C LEU A 18 4.10 -10.96 4.62
N HIS A 19 2.84 -11.16 4.21
CA HIS A 19 2.04 -10.08 3.64
C HIS A 19 1.84 -8.91 4.61
N ALA A 20 1.58 -9.20 5.89
CA ALA A 20 1.45 -8.18 6.92
C ALA A 20 2.75 -7.39 7.10
N HIS A 21 3.91 -8.07 7.09
CA HIS A 21 5.21 -7.42 7.20
C HIS A 21 5.48 -6.48 6.01
N VAL A 22 5.27 -6.94 4.78
CA VAL A 22 5.43 -6.13 3.56
C VAL A 22 4.47 -4.94 3.56
N ALA A 23 3.22 -5.15 3.97
CA ALA A 23 2.23 -4.06 4.08
C ALA A 23 2.64 -3.03 5.14
N GLN A 24 3.21 -3.47 6.27
CA GLN A 24 3.67 -2.56 7.32
C GLN A 24 4.89 -1.75 6.89
N GLN A 25 5.85 -2.36 6.19
CA GLN A 25 6.99 -1.64 5.60
C GLN A 25 6.53 -0.56 4.62
N ARG A 26 5.56 -0.88 3.76
CA ARG A 26 4.98 0.09 2.82
C ARG A 26 4.33 1.26 3.56
N LYS A 27 3.54 0.99 4.61
CA LYS A 27 2.91 2.04 5.43
C LYS A 27 3.94 2.93 6.12
N ASP A 28 4.96 2.34 6.72
CA ASP A 28 6.03 3.07 7.40
C ASP A 28 6.79 3.99 6.44
N PHE A 29 7.15 3.50 5.25
CA PHE A 29 7.75 4.32 4.20
C PHE A 29 6.88 5.51 3.82
N LEU A 30 5.60 5.29 3.49
CA LEU A 30 4.68 6.36 3.09
C LEU A 30 4.44 7.37 4.21
N HIS A 31 4.42 6.93 5.47
CA HIS A 31 4.26 7.81 6.62
C HIS A 31 5.51 8.69 6.86
N LYS A 32 6.71 8.14 6.64
CA LYS A 32 7.95 8.91 6.70
C LYS A 32 8.05 9.94 5.58
N GLU A 33 7.68 9.56 4.35
CA GLU A 33 7.69 10.47 3.21
C GLU A 33 6.65 11.58 3.35
N SER A 34 5.42 11.28 3.78
CA SER A 34 4.41 12.32 4.04
C SER A 34 4.87 13.30 5.12
N ARG A 35 5.46 12.80 6.22
CA ARG A 35 6.05 13.66 7.27
C ARG A 35 7.17 14.54 6.72
N LYS A 36 8.03 14.00 5.87
CA LYS A 36 9.10 14.78 5.21
C LYS A 36 8.52 15.90 4.36
N ILE A 37 7.51 15.60 3.54
CA ILE A 37 6.84 16.58 2.68
C ILE A 37 6.18 17.67 3.53
N ALA A 38 5.37 17.29 4.53
CA ALA A 38 4.65 18.22 5.40
C ALA A 38 5.59 19.15 6.19
N ASN A 39 6.77 18.66 6.59
CA ASN A 39 7.74 19.48 7.31
C ASN A 39 8.57 20.40 6.39
N SER A 40 8.63 20.12 5.08
CA SER A 40 9.50 20.85 4.15
C SER A 40 8.79 21.99 3.42
N TRP A 41 7.45 21.95 3.37
CA TRP A 41 6.65 22.85 2.54
C TRP A 41 5.46 23.39 3.33
N ASP A 42 5.20 24.68 3.23
CA ASP A 42 4.05 25.32 3.88
C ASP A 42 2.71 24.95 3.21
N MET A 43 2.76 24.57 1.93
CA MET A 43 1.59 24.16 1.15
C MET A 43 1.92 23.02 0.20
N VAL A 44 1.07 22.00 0.20
CA VAL A 44 1.19 20.81 -0.64
C VAL A 44 -0.12 20.64 -1.40
N VAL A 45 -0.06 20.62 -2.73
CA VAL A 45 -1.23 20.42 -3.60
C VAL A 45 -1.14 19.01 -4.20
N VAL A 46 -2.22 18.25 -4.08
CA VAL A 46 -2.32 16.88 -4.61
C VAL A 46 -3.46 16.83 -5.61
N GLU A 47 -3.17 16.37 -6.83
CA GLU A 47 -4.18 16.21 -7.88
C GLU A 47 -5.26 15.19 -7.47
N ASP A 48 -6.52 15.52 -7.75
CA ASP A 48 -7.65 14.61 -7.50
C ASP A 48 -7.85 13.65 -8.67
N ILE A 49 -6.90 12.74 -8.83
CA ILE A 49 -6.98 11.69 -9.85
C ILE A 49 -7.73 10.48 -9.29
N ASP A 50 -8.68 9.97 -10.06
CA ASP A 50 -9.33 8.69 -9.75
C ASP A 50 -8.36 7.52 -10.00
N MET A 51 -7.62 7.18 -8.95
CA MET A 51 -6.67 6.06 -8.96
C MET A 51 -7.37 4.71 -9.19
N LYS A 52 -8.66 4.57 -8.84
CA LYS A 52 -9.40 3.33 -9.07
C LYS A 52 -9.65 3.17 -10.56
N ALA A 53 -10.13 4.21 -11.22
CA ALA A 53 -10.31 4.22 -12.68
C ALA A 53 -8.97 3.98 -13.40
N MET A 54 -7.88 4.64 -12.98
CA MET A 54 -6.55 4.40 -13.56
C MET A 54 -6.06 2.96 -13.39
N SER A 55 -6.33 2.34 -12.23
CA SER A 55 -5.89 0.97 -11.96
C SER A 55 -6.58 -0.06 -12.85
N GLN A 56 -7.80 0.26 -13.31
CA GLN A 56 -8.62 -0.60 -14.14
C GLN A 56 -8.43 -0.35 -15.64
N GLY A 57 -8.16 0.90 -16.03
CA GLY A 57 -8.06 1.30 -17.44
C GLY A 57 -6.69 1.07 -18.09
N LEU A 58 -5.61 0.92 -17.30
CA LEU A 58 -4.24 0.79 -17.80
C LEU A 58 -3.60 -0.52 -17.35
N GLN A 59 -2.60 -1.02 -18.10
CA GLN A 59 -1.70 -2.10 -17.66
C GLN A 59 -0.82 -1.70 -16.45
N LEU A 60 -1.07 -0.53 -15.85
CA LEU A 60 -0.38 0.01 -14.68
C LEU A 60 -1.06 -0.35 -13.35
N GLY A 61 -2.17 -1.09 -13.36
CA GLY A 61 -2.97 -1.36 -12.16
C GLY A 61 -2.18 -1.95 -10.99
N LYS A 62 -1.30 -2.92 -11.26
CA LYS A 62 -0.45 -3.51 -10.21
C LYS A 62 0.52 -2.48 -9.62
N ASN A 63 1.25 -1.77 -10.48
CA ASN A 63 2.25 -0.79 -10.05
C ASN A 63 1.62 0.37 -9.27
N LEU A 64 0.46 0.86 -9.72
CA LEU A 64 -0.27 1.92 -9.04
C LEU A 64 -0.71 1.50 -7.63
N MET A 65 -1.22 0.28 -7.48
CA MET A 65 -1.65 -0.28 -6.21
C MET A 65 -0.47 -0.62 -5.30
N ASP A 66 0.66 -1.05 -5.88
CA ASP A 66 1.87 -1.36 -5.12
C ASP A 66 2.55 -0.11 -4.57
N ASN A 67 2.54 1.00 -5.30
CA ASN A 67 3.11 2.28 -4.86
C ASN A 67 2.33 2.94 -3.72
N GLY A 68 1.04 2.62 -3.56
CA GLY A 68 0.25 3.07 -2.42
C GLY A 68 -0.06 4.57 -2.39
N PHE A 69 -0.12 5.22 -3.56
CA PHE A 69 -0.41 6.67 -3.67
C PHE A 69 -1.70 7.11 -2.98
N GLY A 70 -2.74 6.28 -2.97
CA GLY A 70 -3.98 6.58 -2.25
C GLY A 70 -3.77 6.71 -0.74
N THR A 71 -2.90 5.86 -0.16
CA THR A 71 -2.53 5.94 1.26
C THR A 71 -1.68 7.19 1.53
N LEU A 72 -0.74 7.52 0.65
CA LEU A 72 0.06 8.74 0.76
C LEU A 72 -0.83 10.00 0.76
N ARG A 73 -1.80 10.07 -0.16
CA ARG A 73 -2.78 11.15 -0.23
C ARG A 73 -3.57 11.28 1.07
N ASN A 74 -3.91 10.17 1.73
CA ASN A 74 -4.60 10.21 3.03
C ASN A 74 -3.71 10.70 4.18
N TYR A 75 -2.38 10.54 4.09
CA TYR A 75 -1.45 11.07 5.10
C TYR A 75 -1.10 12.55 4.89
N LEU A 76 -1.26 13.06 3.67
CA LEU A 76 -1.02 14.47 3.32
C LEU A 76 -2.28 15.35 3.46
N ARG A 77 -3.45 14.73 3.67
CA ARG A 77 -4.69 15.41 4.06
C ARG A 77 -4.68 15.70 5.56
#